data_AF-E4XVC4-F1
#
_entry.id   AF-E4XVC4-F1
#
_cell.length_a   1.000
_cell.length_b   1.000
_cell.length_c   1.000
_cell.angle_alpha   90.00
_cell.angle_beta   90.00
_cell.angle_gamma   90.00
#
_symmetry.space_group_name_H-M   'P 1'
#
loop_
_entity.id
_entity.type
_entity.pdbx_description
1 polymer ?
#
loop_
_entity_poly.entity_id
_entity_poly.type
_entity_poly.pdbx_seq_one_letter_code
_entity_poly.pdbx_strand_id
1 'polypeptide(L)' 'MTKAGYTGLINVGNTCFMASVIQCLSNIPALRDYFLSQDFEADINGENPLGTGGKMANAFYYLLTQLWSGRLR' A
#
# COMPACT_ATOMS: atom_id res chain seq x y z
N MET A 1 -13.29 -6.02 15.04
CA MET A 1 -11.98 -6.09 14.36
C MET A 1 -12.16 -6.94 13.11
N THR A 2 -11.65 -6.49 11.96
CA THR A 2 -11.68 -7.24 10.71
C THR A 2 -10.48 -8.19 10.66
N LYS A 3 -10.56 -9.25 9.85
CA LYS A 3 -9.38 -10.07 9.57
C LYS A 3 -8.36 -9.22 8.79
N ALA A 4 -7.07 -9.32 9.09
CA ALA A 4 -6.03 -8.59 8.37
C ALA A 4 -6.14 -8.85 6.85
N GLY A 5 -6.10 -7.79 6.05
CA GLY A 5 -6.31 -7.84 4.60
C GLY A 5 -7.79 -7.80 4.16
N TYR A 6 -8.74 -7.84 5.10
CA TYR A 6 -10.19 -7.73 4.84
C TYR A 6 -10.71 -6.34 5.24
N THR A 7 -10.04 -5.30 4.76
CA THR A 7 -10.37 -3.89 4.99
C THR A 7 -10.75 -3.23 3.66
N GLY A 8 -11.89 -2.55 3.63
CA GLY A 8 -12.38 -1.83 2.46
C GLY A 8 -11.65 -0.51 2.23
N LEU A 9 -11.79 0.05 1.03
CA LEU A 9 -11.39 1.41 0.71
C LEU A 9 -12.64 2.24 0.39
N ILE A 10 -12.78 3.38 1.04
CA ILE A 10 -13.89 4.30 0.79
C ILE A 10 -13.65 5.00 -0.56
N ASN A 11 -14.67 5.01 -1.41
CA ASN A 11 -14.63 5.74 -2.68
C ASN A 11 -14.75 7.25 -2.41
N VAL A 12 -13.70 8.00 -2.72
CA VAL A 12 -13.62 9.46 -2.60
C VAL A 12 -13.95 10.12 -3.95
N GLY A 13 -15.11 9.77 -4.53
CA GLY A 13 -15.59 10.29 -5.82
C GLY A 13 -14.82 9.77 -7.03
N ASN A 14 -15.43 8.87 -7.82
CA ASN A 14 -14.83 8.28 -9.03
C ASN A 14 -13.45 7.62 -8.82
N THR A 15 -13.12 7.19 -7.60
CA THR A 15 -11.82 6.56 -7.27
C THR A 15 -11.88 5.04 -7.16
N CYS A 16 -12.98 4.41 -7.57
CA CYS A 16 -13.12 2.95 -7.54
C CYS A 16 -12.07 2.23 -8.40
N PHE A 17 -11.58 2.85 -9.48
CA PHE A 17 -10.47 2.31 -10.27
C PHE A 17 -9.17 2.20 -9.46
N MET A 18 -8.90 3.17 -8.58
CA MET A 18 -7.73 3.17 -7.72
C MET A 18 -7.91 2.14 -6.60
N ALA A 19 -9.11 2.07 -6.02
CA ALA A 19 -9.42 1.10 -4.98
C ALA A 19 -9.24 -0.35 -5.48
N SER A 20 -9.72 -0.69 -6.69
CA SER A 20 -9.57 -2.04 -7.23
C SER A 20 -8.10 -2.42 -7.47
N VAL A 21 -7.30 -1.50 -8.02
CA VAL A 21 -5.86 -1.73 -8.24
C VAL A 21 -5.12 -1.90 -6.92
N ILE A 22 -5.37 -1.04 -5.93
CA ILE A 22 -4.73 -1.14 -4.61
C ILE A 22 -5.08 -2.46 -3.92
N GLN A 23 -6.34 -2.89 -3.99
CA GLN A 23 -6.77 -4.16 -3.41
C GLN A 23 -6.10 -5.37 -4.08
N CYS A 24 -5.89 -5.33 -5.40
CA CYS A 24 -5.12 -6.37 -6.10
C CYS A 24 -3.65 -6.37 -5.63
N LEU A 25 -2.98 -5.22 -5.63
CA LEU A 25 -1.57 -5.10 -5.25
C LEU A 25 -1.33 -5.48 -3.79
N SER A 26 -2.22 -5.06 -2.87
CA SER A 26 -2.11 -5.35 -1.44
C SER A 26 -2.20 -6.84 -1.11
N ASN A 27 -2.78 -7.64 -2.01
CA ASN A 27 -2.97 -9.08 -1.86
C ASN A 27 -1.93 -9.92 -2.62
N ILE A 28 -0.95 -9.30 -3.30
CA ILE A 28 0.21 -10.02 -3.85
C ILE A 28 1.18 -10.29 -2.70
N PRO A 29 1.39 -11.56 -2.25
CA PRO A 29 2.16 -11.83 -1.04
C PRO A 29 3.58 -11.28 -1.07
N ALA A 30 4.31 -11.47 -2.17
CA ALA A 30 5.68 -10.98 -2.30
C ALA A 30 5.79 -9.45 -2.17
N LEU A 31 4.86 -8.71 -2.79
CA LEU A 31 4.85 -7.25 -2.71
C LEU A 31 4.43 -6.79 -1.31
N ARG A 32 3.37 -7.41 -0.77
CA ARG A 32 2.85 -7.10 0.56
C ARG A 32 3.91 -7.29 1.63
N ASP A 33 4.55 -8.46 1.63
CA ASP A 33 5.50 -8.85 2.67
C ASP A 33 6.75 -7.97 2.61
N TYR A 34 7.24 -7.63 1.42
CA TYR A 34 8.35 -6.70 1.21
C TYR A 34 8.08 -5.28 1.76
N PHE A 35 6.86 -4.77 1.60
CA PHE A 35 6.49 -3.47 2.17
C PHE A 35 6.26 -3.56 3.68
N LEU A 36 5.60 -4.62 4.18
CA LEU A 36 5.30 -4.78 5.61
C LEU A 36 6.54 -5.11 6.45
N SER A 37 7.58 -5.72 5.87
CA SER A 37 8.89 -5.90 6.52
C SER A 37 9.72 -4.61 6.59
N GLN A 38 9.30 -3.54 5.89
CA GLN A 38 10.06 -2.29 5.69
C GLN A 38 11.35 -2.45 4.87
N ASP A 39 11.58 -3.60 4.22
CA ASP A 39 12.78 -3.82 3.39
C ASP A 39 12.87 -2.80 2.23
N PHE A 40 11.73 -2.30 1.75
CA PHE A 40 11.67 -1.29 0.69
C PHE A 40 12.40 0.01 1.01
N GLU A 41 12.58 0.37 2.28
CA GLU A 41 13.19 1.64 2.67
C GLU A 41 14.66 1.73 2.22
N ALA A 42 15.39 0.61 2.31
CA ALA A 42 16.79 0.53 1.87
C ALA A 42 16.94 0.62 0.35
N ASP A 43 15.90 0.27 -0.40
CA ASP A 43 15.90 0.23 -1.86
C ASP A 43 15.37 1.53 -2.51
N ILE A 44 14.94 2.52 -1.71
CA ILE A 44 14.46 3.80 -2.24
C ILE A 44 15.61 4.53 -2.95
N ASN A 45 15.48 4.65 -4.27
CA ASN A 45 16.26 5.60 -5.05
C ASN A 45 15.58 6.98 -5.04
N GLY A 46 15.95 7.80 -4.05
CA GLY A 46 15.40 9.15 -3.87
C GLY A 46 15.89 10.18 -4.90
N GLU A 47 17.02 9.93 -5.55
CA GLU A 47 17.67 10.85 -6.49
C GLU A 47 17.22 10.64 -7.95
N ASN A 48 16.53 9.53 -8.24
CA ASN A 48 16.08 9.22 -9.59
C ASN A 48 15.12 10.31 -10.13
N PRO A 49 15.49 11.05 -11.19
CA PRO A 49 14.66 12.12 -11.75
C PRO A 49 13.36 11.63 -12.40
N LEU A 50 13.26 10.34 -12.72
CA LEU A 50 12.03 9.69 -13.20
C LEU A 50 11.16 9.14 -12.07
N GLY A 51 11.68 9.17 -10.84
CA GLY A 51 11.00 8.66 -9.65
C GLY A 51 10.07 9.68 -8.99
N THR A 52 9.63 9.35 -7.78
CA THR A 52 8.80 10.23 -6.95
C THR A 52 9.50 10.65 -5.66
N GLY A 53 10.83 10.49 -5.59
CA GLY A 53 11.61 10.72 -4.37
C GLY A 53 11.15 9.84 -3.20
N GLY A 54 10.72 8.61 -3.48
CA GLY A 54 10.18 7.68 -2.48
C GLY A 54 8.75 7.94 -2.02
N LYS A 55 8.09 9.04 -2.44
CA LYS A 55 6.74 9.41 -1.95
C LYS A 55 5.69 8.34 -2.22
N MET A 56 5.69 7.75 -3.42
CA MET A 56 4.72 6.70 -3.77
C MET A 56 4.95 5.42 -2.95
N ALA A 57 6.20 5.00 -2.75
CA ALA A 57 6.54 3.82 -1.96
C ALA A 57 6.09 4.00 -0.50
N ASN A 58 6.41 5.15 0.10
CA ASN A 58 6.01 5.49 1.47
C ASN A 58 4.48 5.59 1.64
N ALA A 59 3.77 6.20 0.68
CA ALA A 59 2.31 6.29 0.72
C ALA A 59 1.65 4.90 0.60
N PHE A 60 2.18 4.04 -0.28
CA PHE A 60 1.70 2.67 -0.42
C PHE A 60 1.96 1.85 0.84
N TYR A 61 3.16 1.93 1.41
CA TYR A 61 3.49 1.33 2.70
C TYR A 61 2.50 1.74 3.80
N TYR A 62 2.32 3.06 3.99
CA TYR A 62 1.41 3.58 5.01
C TYR A 62 -0.01 3.03 4.82
N LEU A 63 -0.54 3.05 3.59
CA LEU A 63 -1.86 2.50 3.32
C LEU A 63 -1.92 0.98 3.58
N LEU A 64 -0.89 0.24 3.19
CA LEU A 64 -0.80 -1.20 3.36
C LEU A 64 -0.82 -1.60 4.84
N THR A 65 -0.13 -0.85 5.71
CA THR A 65 -0.18 -1.07 7.16
C THR A 65 -1.59 -0.93 7.71
N GLN A 66 -2.39 -0.01 7.18
CA GLN A 66 -3.78 0.19 7.59
C GLN A 66 -4.66 -0.96 7.11
N LEU A 67 -4.54 -1.36 5.84
CA LEU A 67 -5.28 -2.47 5.25
C LEU A 67 -5.00 -3.83 5.93
N TRP A 68 -3.77 -4.04 6.40
CA TRP A 68 -3.34 -5.28 7.05
C TRP A 68 -3.31 -5.20 8.58
N SER A 69 -3.76 -4.10 9.18
CA SER A 69 -3.80 -3.94 10.64
C SER A 69 -4.83 -4.83 11.35
N GLY A 70 -5.90 -5.23 10.66
CA GLY A 70 -7.08 -5.88 11.25
C GLY A 70 -7.95 -4.95 12.13
N ARG A 71 -7.65 -3.64 12.14
CA ARG A 71 -8.31 -2.66 13.02
C ARG A 71 -9.42 -1.87 12.33
N LEU A 72 -9.39 -1.79 11.00
CA LEU A 72 -10.27 -0.93 10.21
C LEU A 72 -11.27 -1.74 9.39
N ARG A 73 -12.47 -1.19 9.20
CA ARG A 73 -13.52 -1.74 8.32
C ARG A 73 -13.43 -1.13 6.94
#